data_AF-A0ABD0R3Z3-F1
#
_entry.id   AF-A0ABD0R3Z3-F1
#
_cell.length_a   1.000
_cell.length_b   1.000
_cell.length_c   1.000
_cell.angle_alpha   90.00
_cell.angle_beta   90.00
_cell.angle_gamma   90.00
#
_symmetry.space_group_name_H-M   'P 1'
#
loop_
_entity.id
_entity.type
_entity.pdbx_description
1 polymer ?
#
loop_
_entity_poly.entity_id
_entity_poly.type
_entity_poly.pdbx_seq_one_letter_code
_entity_poly.pdbx_strand_id
1 'polypeptide(L)'
;YDFYSGEFVVVVTLDPRRHRYIIVGSDGLWNMVPPQEAVTVCQSHDEAVAPFGMSVARRLGCHALMRWRQRMLRADNTSVIVIALPEPGKPHLPMHRDEVILSLAEGPHCDPAIGSRSITPLIK
;
A
#
# COMPACT_ATOMS: atom_id res chain seq x y z
N TYR A 1 -9.79 0.22 25.31
CA TYR A 1 -8.36 0.19 25.67
C TYR A 1 -8.20 -0.84 26.75
N ASP A 2 -7.67 -2.02 26.39
CA ASP A 2 -7.32 -3.03 27.37
C ASP A 2 -5.81 -2.96 27.58
N PHE A 3 -5.40 -2.33 28.69
CA PHE A 3 -4.00 -2.12 29.05
C PHE A 3 -3.25 -3.44 29.21
N TYR A 4 -3.95 -4.55 29.45
CA TYR A 4 -3.33 -5.82 29.84
C TYR A 4 -3.00 -6.74 28.67
N SER A 5 -3.66 -6.59 27.51
CA SER A 5 -3.37 -7.40 26.31
C SER A 5 -2.38 -6.73 25.34
N GLY A 6 -2.21 -5.42 25.43
CA GLY A 6 -1.42 -4.65 24.46
C GLY A 6 -2.03 -4.65 23.05
N GLU A 7 -3.27 -5.11 22.88
CA GLU A 7 -3.91 -5.19 21.58
C GLU A 7 -4.65 -3.90 21.23
N PHE A 8 -4.29 -3.34 20.07
CA PHE A 8 -4.96 -2.19 19.47
C PHE A 8 -5.98 -2.69 18.45
N VAL A 9 -7.17 -3.04 18.91
CA VAL A 9 -8.29 -3.39 18.03
C VAL A 9 -9.18 -2.16 17.86
N VAL A 10 -9.18 -1.61 16.65
CA VAL A 10 -10.14 -0.58 16.23
C VAL A 10 -10.89 -1.14 15.03
N VAL A 11 -12.21 -1.24 15.18
CA VAL A 11 -13.10 -1.65 14.09
C VAL A 11 -13.64 -0.41 13.41
N VAL A 12 -13.41 -0.30 12.11
CA VAL A 12 -13.94 0.78 11.27
C VAL A 12 -14.81 0.16 10.19
N THR A 13 -16.07 0.58 10.11
CA THR A 13 -16.96 0.18 9.02
C THR A 13 -16.58 0.92 7.75
N LEU A 14 -16.31 0.18 6.67
CA LEU A 14 -15.99 0.75 5.38
C LEU A 14 -17.25 0.89 4.51
N ASP A 15 -17.49 2.08 3.97
CA ASP A 15 -18.51 2.32 2.95
C ASP A 15 -17.82 2.41 1.57
N PRO A 16 -17.99 1.41 0.68
CA PRO A 16 -17.39 1.40 -0.66
C PRO A 16 -17.80 2.56 -1.57
N ARG A 17 -18.90 3.26 -1.24
CA ARG A 17 -19.37 4.43 -1.99
C ARG A 17 -18.64 5.71 -1.60
N ARG A 18 -18.01 5.74 -0.43
CA ARG A 18 -17.35 6.92 0.14
C ARG A 18 -15.85 6.73 0.32
N HIS A 19 -15.43 5.56 0.78
CA HIS A 19 -14.03 5.26 1.06
C HIS A 19 -13.36 4.72 -0.20
N ARG A 20 -12.24 5.34 -0.58
CA ARG A 20 -11.50 5.02 -1.80
C ARG A 20 -10.17 4.34 -1.55
N TYR A 21 -9.54 4.65 -0.42
CA TYR A 21 -8.21 4.13 -0.10
C TYR A 21 -8.10 3.76 1.37
N ILE A 22 -7.35 2.71 1.63
CA ILE A 22 -6.74 2.43 2.92
C ILE A 22 -5.24 2.52 2.70
N ILE A 23 -4.59 3.46 3.36
CA ILE A 23 -3.14 3.66 3.29
C ILE A 23 -2.57 3.15 4.60
N VAL A 24 -1.78 2.08 4.54
CA VAL A 24 -1.04 1.54 5.67
C VAL A 24 0.43 1.86 5.43
N GLY A 25 1.10 2.42 6.42
CA GLY A 25 2.52 2.74 6.30
C GLY A 25 3.21 2.71 7.65
N SER A 26 4.53 2.48 7.62
CA SER A 26 5.37 2.62 8.81
C SER A 26 5.49 4.07 9.25
N ASP A 27 6.04 4.27 10.44
CA ASP A 27 6.50 5.57 10.94
C ASP A 27 7.42 6.29 9.93
N GLY A 28 8.25 5.56 9.19
CA GLY A 28 9.06 6.11 8.10
C GLY A 28 8.26 6.86 7.02
N LEU A 29 6.99 6.48 6.77
CA LEU A 29 6.08 7.27 5.93
C LEU A 29 5.50 8.45 6.71
N TRP A 30 4.85 8.18 7.83
CA TRP A 30 4.00 9.16 8.52
C TRP A 30 4.78 10.29 9.20
N ASN A 31 6.05 10.07 9.52
CA ASN A 31 6.97 11.12 10.00
C ASN A 31 7.26 12.19 8.92
N MET A 32 7.08 11.86 7.64
CA MET A 32 7.42 12.74 6.50
C MET A 32 6.22 13.18 5.68
N VAL A 33 5.16 12.37 5.60
CA VAL A 33 4.00 12.62 4.74
C VAL A 33 2.75 12.71 5.61
N PRO A 34 2.12 13.88 5.72
CA PRO A 34 0.83 14.04 6.39
C PRO A 34 -0.28 13.20 5.73
N PRO A 35 -1.29 12.74 6.49
CA PRO A 35 -2.40 11.93 5.96
C PRO A 35 -3.14 12.57 4.77
N GLN A 36 -3.43 13.86 4.84
CA GLN A 36 -4.12 14.58 3.76
C GLN A 36 -3.31 14.56 2.47
N GLU A 37 -2.01 14.77 2.57
CA GLU A 37 -1.13 14.74 1.41
C GLU A 37 -1.00 13.34 0.82
N ALA A 38 -0.94 12.30 1.66
CA ALA A 38 -0.93 10.93 1.19
C ALA A 38 -2.18 10.62 0.34
N VAL A 39 -3.35 11.09 0.78
CA VAL A 39 -4.60 10.96 0.03
C VAL A 39 -4.54 11.73 -1.30
N THR A 40 -4.01 12.95 -1.32
CA THR A 40 -3.84 13.74 -2.56
C THR A 40 -2.91 13.04 -3.56
N VAL A 41 -1.83 12.41 -3.10
CA VAL A 41 -0.95 11.61 -3.96
C VAL A 41 -1.70 10.43 -4.59
N CYS A 42 -2.58 9.76 -3.83
CA CYS A 42 -3.41 8.69 -4.37
C CYS A 42 -4.45 9.22 -5.38
N GLN A 43 -5.16 10.30 -5.07
CA GLN A 43 -6.16 10.89 -5.97
C GLN A 43 -5.54 11.35 -7.29
N SER A 44 -4.41 12.05 -7.22
CA SER A 44 -3.65 12.45 -8.42
C SER A 44 -3.06 11.26 -9.19
N HIS A 45 -2.92 10.10 -8.54
CA HIS A 45 -2.53 8.87 -9.23
C HIS A 45 -3.67 8.36 -10.13
N ASP A 46 -4.90 8.32 -9.61
CA ASP A 46 -6.09 7.88 -10.34
C ASP A 46 -6.50 8.85 -11.47
N GLU A 47 -6.32 10.15 -11.27
CA GLU A 47 -6.69 11.19 -12.26
C GLU A 47 -5.73 11.29 -13.44
N ALA A 48 -4.56 10.64 -13.36
CA ALA A 48 -3.58 10.76 -14.42
C ALA A 48 -3.99 9.98 -15.67
N VAL A 49 -3.94 10.69 -16.80
CA VAL A 49 -4.28 10.18 -18.13
C VAL A 49 -3.37 9.04 -18.58
N ALA A 50 -2.17 8.91 -17.98
CA ALA A 50 -1.21 7.87 -18.30
C ALA A 50 -0.73 7.13 -17.03
N PRO A 51 -0.55 5.80 -17.09
CA PRO A 51 0.05 5.05 -15.99
C PRO A 51 1.45 5.59 -15.72
N PHE A 52 1.73 5.94 -14.47
CA PHE A 52 3.01 6.57 -14.09
C PHE A 52 4.23 5.64 -14.12
N GLY A 53 4.11 4.46 -14.72
CA GLY A 53 5.17 3.45 -14.75
C GLY A 53 5.56 2.91 -13.37
N MET A 54 4.75 3.19 -12.33
CA MET A 54 4.96 2.73 -10.97
C MET A 54 3.63 2.71 -10.21
N SER A 55 3.53 1.85 -9.20
CA SER A 55 2.36 1.80 -8.31
C SER A 55 2.24 3.04 -7.42
N VAL A 56 1.02 3.34 -6.98
CA VAL A 56 0.76 4.44 -6.03
C VAL A 56 1.49 4.24 -4.70
N ALA A 57 1.62 3.00 -4.22
CA ALA A 57 2.36 2.68 -3.00
C ALA A 57 3.84 3.03 -3.13
N ARG A 58 4.47 2.67 -4.26
CA ARG A 58 5.86 3.01 -4.53
C ARG A 58 6.04 4.52 -4.65
N ARG A 59 5.07 5.23 -5.22
CA ARG A 59 5.10 6.70 -5.30
C ARG A 59 5.11 7.34 -3.93
N LEU A 60 4.22 6.92 -3.02
CA LEU A 60 4.20 7.39 -1.64
C LEU A 60 5.52 7.10 -0.91
N GLY A 61 6.07 5.90 -1.09
CA GLY A 61 7.38 5.54 -0.53
C GLY A 61 8.50 6.45 -1.05
N CYS A 62 8.58 6.67 -2.36
CA CYS A 62 9.54 7.61 -2.95
C CYS A 62 9.33 9.04 -2.43
N HIS A 63 8.08 9.49 -2.30
CA HIS A 63 7.75 10.81 -1.78
C HIS A 63 8.25 11.00 -0.33
N ALA A 64 8.08 10.00 0.53
CA ALA A 64 8.61 10.01 1.89
C ALA A 64 10.15 10.04 1.91
N LEU A 65 10.80 9.19 1.10
CA LEU A 65 12.27 9.15 1.00
C LEU A 65 12.85 10.50 0.49
N MET A 66 12.16 11.16 -0.43
CA MET A 66 12.55 12.49 -0.90
C MET A 66 12.48 13.53 0.22
N ARG A 67 11.44 13.47 1.08
CA ARG A 67 11.30 14.34 2.25
C ARG A 67 12.37 14.10 3.30
N TRP A 68 12.68 12.83 3.61
CA TRP A 68 13.81 12.46 4.46
C TRP A 68 15.10 13.11 3.96
N ARG A 69 15.39 12.96 2.65
CA ARG A 69 16.56 13.55 2.00
C ARG A 69 16.56 15.08 2.04
N GLN A 70 15.44 15.73 1.74
CA GLN A 70 15.31 17.19 1.77
C GLN A 70 15.57 17.79 3.15
N ARG A 71 15.21 17.06 4.22
CA ARG A 71 15.52 17.44 5.60
C ARG A 71 16.94 17.10 6.03
N MET A 72 17.76 16.51 5.13
CA MET A 72 19.11 16.01 5.41
C MET A 72 19.13 14.98 6.56
N LEU A 73 18.08 14.17 6.65
CA LEU A 73 17.95 13.11 7.64
C LEU A 73 18.24 11.76 6.99
N ARG A 74 18.78 10.83 7.78
CA ARG A 74 18.78 9.41 7.40
C ARG A 74 17.33 8.95 7.34
N ALA A 75 16.94 8.32 6.23
CA ALA A 75 15.62 7.75 6.11
C ALA A 75 15.44 6.55 7.06
N ASP A 76 14.27 6.49 7.70
CA ASP A 76 13.83 5.31 8.44
C ASP A 76 13.38 4.20 7.49
N ASN A 77 13.25 2.98 8.03
CA ASN A 77 12.64 1.87 7.32
C ASN A 77 11.22 2.24 6.89
N THR A 78 11.05 2.46 5.59
CA THR A 78 9.82 3.00 5.01
C THR A 78 9.10 1.88 4.27
N SER A 79 7.95 1.45 4.80
CA SER A 79 7.05 0.52 4.12
C SER A 79 5.70 1.18 3.91
N VAL A 80 5.09 0.92 2.75
CA VAL A 80 3.80 1.49 2.35
C VAL A 80 2.98 0.43 1.63
N ILE A 81 1.72 0.29 2.02
CA ILE A 81 0.70 -0.54 1.38
C ILE A 81 -0.48 0.39 1.08
N VAL A 82 -0.96 0.36 -0.16
CA VAL A 82 -2.15 1.10 -0.57
C VAL A 82 -3.18 0.09 -1.07
N ILE A 83 -4.34 0.10 -0.43
CA ILE A 83 -5.49 -0.71 -0.84
C ILE A 83 -6.49 0.25 -1.47
N ALA A 84 -6.66 0.16 -2.79
CA ALA A 84 -7.69 0.91 -3.50
C ALA A 84 -9.01 0.15 -3.43
N LEU A 85 -10.08 0.84 -3.06
CA LEU A 85 -11.44 0.33 -3.07
C LEU A 85 -12.11 0.83 -4.36
N PRO A 86 -12.23 0.01 -5.42
CA PRO A 86 -12.81 0.43 -6.69
C PRO A 86 -14.28 0.81 -6.52
N GLU A 87 -14.75 1.74 -7.35
CA GLU A 87 -16.15 2.18 -7.27
C GLU A 87 -17.03 1.12 -7.91
N PRO A 88 -18.16 0.72 -7.29
CA PRO A 88 -19.05 -0.25 -7.89
C PRO A 88 -19.48 0.20 -9.30
N GLY A 89 -19.19 -0.60 -10.32
CA GLY A 89 -19.61 -0.33 -11.70
C GLY A 89 -18.65 0.53 -12.53
N LYS A 90 -17.52 1.00 -12.00
CA LYS A 90 -16.45 1.62 -12.81
C LYS A 90 -15.45 0.56 -13.29
N PRO A 91 -14.97 0.65 -14.55
CA PRO A 91 -13.89 -0.22 -15.02
C PRO A 91 -12.63 0.01 -14.19
N HIS A 92 -11.89 -1.08 -13.96
CA HIS A 92 -10.62 -1.00 -13.27
C HIS A 92 -9.60 -0.20 -14.08
N LEU A 93 -8.87 0.69 -13.41
CA LEU A 93 -7.74 1.39 -14.02
C LEU A 93 -6.66 0.37 -14.42
N PRO A 94 -5.84 0.68 -15.44
CA PRO A 94 -4.70 -0.14 -15.81
C PRO A 94 -3.77 -0.31 -14.60
N MET A 95 -3.59 -1.55 -14.16
CA MET A 95 -2.81 -1.84 -12.96
C MET A 95 -1.32 -1.90 -13.24
N HIS A 96 -0.53 -1.42 -12.29
CA HIS A 96 0.91 -1.62 -12.34
C HIS A 96 1.25 -3.08 -12.04
N ARG A 97 2.40 -3.58 -12.53
CA ARG A 97 2.87 -4.96 -12.29
C ARG A 97 3.06 -5.30 -10.80
N ASP A 98 3.26 -4.27 -9.98
CA ASP A 98 3.45 -4.39 -8.53
C ASP A 98 2.12 -4.32 -7.76
N GLU A 99 0.98 -4.25 -8.46
CA GLU A 99 -0.35 -4.18 -7.88
C GLU A 99 -1.12 -5.47 -8.17
N VAL A 100 -1.95 -5.89 -7.23
CA VAL A 100 -2.74 -7.13 -7.31
C VAL A 100 -4.21 -6.84 -6.99
N ILE A 101 -5.11 -7.51 -7.69
CA ILE A 101 -6.56 -7.46 -7.38
C ILE A 101 -6.85 -8.58 -6.39
N LEU A 102 -7.51 -8.21 -5.29
CA LEU A 102 -8.02 -9.16 -4.31
C LEU A 102 -9.55 -9.09 -4.35
N SER A 103 -10.19 -10.16 -4.79
CA SER A 103 -11.62 -10.37 -4.57
C SER A 103 -11.79 -10.86 -3.14
N LEU A 104 -12.64 -10.21 -2.33
CA LEU A 104 -12.96 -10.72 -0.99
C LEU A 104 -14.03 -11.83 -1.03
N ALA A 105 -14.76 -11.96 -2.14
CA ALA A 105 -15.79 -12.97 -2.32
C ALA A 105 -15.20 -14.32 -2.73
N GLU A 106 -14.11 -14.29 -3.49
CA GLU A 106 -13.30 -15.45 -3.81
C GLU A 106 -12.24 -15.53 -2.71
N GLY A 107 -12.27 -16.55 -1.85
CA GLY A 107 -11.25 -16.74 -0.82
C GLY A 107 -9.82 -16.70 -1.41
N PRO A 108 -8.77 -16.57 -0.58
CA PRO A 108 -7.41 -16.39 -1.09
C PRO A 108 -7.09 -17.47 -2.12
N HIS A 109 -6.91 -17.07 -3.38
CA HIS A 109 -6.44 -17.97 -4.42
C HIS A 109 -4.97 -18.23 -4.10
N CYS A 110 -4.71 -19.32 -3.37
CA CYS A 110 -3.38 -19.92 -3.34
C CYS A 110 -3.09 -20.37 -4.77
N ASP A 111 -2.37 -19.57 -5.55
CA ASP A 111 -1.75 -20.04 -6.77
C ASP A 111 -0.66 -21.05 -6.38
N PRO A 112 -0.81 -22.35 -6.68
CA PRO A 112 0.25 -23.30 -6.45
C PRO A 112 1.21 -23.24 -7.65
N ALA A 113 2.01 -22.17 -7.78
CA ALA A 113 3.28 -22.16 -8.52
C ALA A 113 3.79 -20.73 -8.79
N ILE A 114 4.60 -20.19 -7.87
CA ILE A 114 5.85 -19.57 -8.30
C ILE A 114 6.94 -20.32 -7.54
N GLY A 115 7.64 -21.20 -8.27
CA GLY A 115 8.71 -22.02 -7.74
C GLY A 115 9.73 -21.16 -7.01
N SER A 116 9.76 -21.30 -5.68
CA SER A 116 10.87 -20.86 -4.86
C SER A 116 12.11 -21.65 -5.28
N ARG A 117 12.93 -21.03 -6.13
CA ARG A 117 14.32 -21.44 -6.33
C ARG A 117 15.13 -20.99 -5.12
N SER A 118 14.98 -21.71 -4.01
CA SER A 118 15.97 -21.72 -2.93
C SER A 118 16.42 -23.15 -2.70
N ILE A 119 17.12 -23.70 -3.70
CA ILE A 119 17.90 -24.91 -3.51
C ILE A 119 19.20 -24.46 -2.85
N THR A 120 19.25 -24.45 -1.52
CA THR A 120 20.52 -24.42 -0.79
C THR A 120 20.89 -25.86 -0.51
N PRO A 121 21.96 -26.42 -1.11
CA PRO A 121 22.37 -27.79 -0.82
C PRO A 121 22.90 -27.85 0.63
N LEU A 122 22.33 -28.76 1.41
CA LEU A 122 22.82 -29.11 2.74
C LEU A 122 24.11 -29.93 2.55
N ILE A 123 25.26 -29.33 2.86
CA ILE A 123 26.54 -30.03 2.90
C ILE A 123 26.50 -30.97 4.13
N LYS A 124 26.73 -32.27 3.90
CA LYS A 124 26.98 -33.27 4.94
C LYS A 124 28.41 -33.17 5.46
#